data_AF-A0A3M1PXP3-F1
#
_entry.id   AF-A0A3M1PXP3-F1
#
_cell.length_a   1.000
_cell.length_b   1.000
_cell.length_c   1.000
_cell.angle_alpha   90.00
_cell.angle_beta   90.00
_cell.angle_gamma   90.00
#
_symmetry.space_group_name_H-M   'P 1'
#
loop_
_entity.id
_entity.type
_entity.pdbx_description
1 polymer ?
#
loop_
_entity_poly.entity_id
_entity_poly.type
_entity_poly.pdbx_seq_one_letter_code
_entity_poly.pdbx_strand_id
1 'polypeptide(L)'
;MTARTRRSVPALAVGLACVCGAALAASAEGDALVLLRTGHFQVRVGEAIDPDARIYQSEGVPRLLIDAPRLGAPWLVVAGEKVARRLDPASVAPVADDPDAVRVGAGSDGTEVPITIEGIHLVFETERGRVVVEPAEPLTGDLEPRTLLAALPEYRRGAAAYEPGAGELRLLARVEQPVVVDVFFGSWCPHCEKIVPRIIKLAERLDGSRIAFRFHGLPRKFDEDPLARQYEIGAVPVVLVSRGPTVLARLEGRVLFRPEQALTSVLFGS
;
A
#
# COMPACT_ATOMS: atom_id res chain seq x y z
N MET A 1 -41.27 40.00 -77.29
CA MET A 1 -40.40 39.25 -78.24
C MET A 1 -39.24 38.72 -77.40
N THR A 2 -38.94 37.44 -77.24
CA THR A 2 -39.28 36.20 -77.97
C THR A 2 -39.07 35.03 -77.01
N ALA A 3 -40.02 34.10 -77.00
CA ALA A 3 -39.92 32.82 -76.32
C ALA A 3 -38.85 31.93 -76.96
N ARG A 4 -38.16 31.09 -76.17
CA ARG A 4 -37.71 29.79 -76.66
C ARG A 4 -37.56 28.76 -75.54
N THR A 5 -38.55 27.89 -75.48
CA THR A 5 -38.55 26.56 -74.90
C THR A 5 -37.48 25.68 -75.53
N ARG A 6 -36.72 24.94 -74.71
CA ARG A 6 -36.17 23.61 -75.06
C ARG A 6 -36.15 22.72 -73.81
N ARG A 7 -36.90 21.62 -73.90
CA ARG A 7 -36.82 20.43 -73.03
C ARG A 7 -35.72 19.50 -73.56
N SER A 8 -34.97 18.86 -72.67
CA SER A 8 -34.54 17.44 -72.76
C SER A 8 -33.62 17.07 -71.58
N VAL A 9 -34.13 16.32 -70.59
CA VAL A 9 -33.89 14.88 -70.26
C VAL A 9 -32.74 14.70 -69.23
N PRO A 10 -32.91 13.87 -68.17
CA PRO A 10 -32.12 13.96 -66.95
C PRO A 10 -30.89 13.04 -66.97
N ALA A 11 -29.83 13.43 -66.26
CA ALA A 11 -28.72 12.55 -65.94
C ALA A 11 -28.56 12.48 -64.41
N LEU A 12 -28.72 11.26 -63.93
CA LEU A 12 -28.44 10.80 -62.58
C LEU A 12 -26.98 11.11 -62.23
N ALA A 13 -26.74 11.85 -61.13
CA ALA A 13 -25.43 11.95 -60.53
C ALA A 13 -25.56 11.78 -59.01
N VAL A 14 -25.29 10.55 -58.58
CA VAL A 14 -24.99 10.16 -57.20
C VAL A 14 -23.69 10.87 -56.81
N GLY A 15 -23.69 11.61 -55.70
CA GLY A 15 -22.55 12.41 -55.27
C GLY A 15 -22.50 12.61 -53.76
N LEU A 16 -22.05 11.56 -53.07
CA LEU A 16 -21.19 11.56 -51.89
C LEU A 16 -21.41 12.67 -50.83
N ALA A 17 -22.20 12.34 -49.80
CA ALA A 17 -22.18 13.08 -48.55
C ALA A 17 -20.85 12.78 -47.81
N CYS A 18 -19.94 13.75 -47.79
CA CYS A 18 -18.79 13.76 -46.90
C CYS A 18 -19.28 13.86 -45.45
N VAL A 19 -19.45 12.71 -44.80
CA VAL A 19 -19.45 12.65 -43.33
C VAL A 19 -18.01 12.89 -42.90
N CYS A 20 -17.70 14.13 -42.51
CA CYS A 20 -16.50 14.41 -41.73
C CYS A 20 -16.56 13.52 -40.50
N GLY A 21 -15.69 12.51 -40.49
CA GLY A 21 -15.45 11.66 -39.33
C GLY A 21 -15.01 12.57 -38.19
N ALA A 22 -15.92 12.81 -37.24
CA ALA A 22 -15.49 12.99 -35.87
C ALA A 22 -14.69 11.73 -35.54
N ALA A 23 -13.37 11.89 -35.43
CA ALA A 23 -12.54 10.87 -34.84
C ALA A 23 -13.17 10.56 -33.48
N LEU A 24 -13.86 9.42 -33.38
CA LEU A 24 -14.11 8.82 -32.10
C LEU A 24 -12.73 8.69 -31.48
N ALA A 25 -12.48 9.50 -30.45
CA ALA A 25 -11.48 9.17 -29.47
C ALA A 25 -11.84 7.75 -29.02
N ALA A 26 -11.11 6.77 -29.56
CA ALA A 26 -11.21 5.41 -29.10
C ALA A 26 -10.85 5.47 -27.63
N SER A 27 -11.87 5.33 -26.78
CA SER A 27 -11.73 5.11 -25.37
C SER A 27 -10.88 3.85 -25.18
N ALA A 28 -9.57 4.06 -25.05
CA ALA A 28 -8.62 3.07 -24.56
C ALA A 28 -8.79 2.91 -23.04
N GLU A 29 -10.03 2.77 -22.57
CA GLU A 29 -10.36 2.30 -21.23
C GLU A 29 -10.49 0.77 -21.28
N GLY A 30 -9.47 0.12 -21.83
CA GLY A 30 -9.31 -1.33 -21.74
C GLY A 30 -8.57 -1.66 -20.45
N ASP A 31 -9.33 -1.97 -19.41
CA ASP A 31 -8.91 -2.72 -18.20
C ASP A 31 -7.53 -2.35 -17.62
N ALA A 32 -7.30 -1.05 -17.39
CA ALA A 32 -6.05 -0.58 -16.85
C ALA A 32 -5.82 -1.14 -15.44
N LEU A 33 -4.70 -1.84 -15.26
CA LEU A 33 -4.36 -2.55 -14.03
C LEU A 33 -4.07 -1.54 -12.91
N VAL A 34 -4.86 -1.56 -11.84
CA VAL A 34 -4.57 -0.78 -10.64
C VAL A 34 -3.70 -1.60 -9.70
N LEU A 35 -2.59 -1.00 -9.25
CA LEU A 35 -1.65 -1.60 -8.30
C LEU A 35 -1.50 -0.69 -7.08
N LEU A 36 -1.46 -1.31 -5.90
CA LEU A 36 -1.29 -0.62 -4.63
C LEU A 36 0.14 -0.73 -4.15
N ARG A 37 0.68 0.38 -3.66
CA ARG A 37 2.03 0.46 -3.10
C ARG A 37 2.12 -0.50 -1.92
N THR A 38 3.25 -1.20 -1.83
CA THR A 38 3.53 -2.14 -0.76
C THR A 38 4.90 -1.86 -0.13
N GLY A 39 4.96 -2.00 1.19
CA GLY A 39 6.20 -1.98 1.98
C GLY A 39 6.75 -3.36 2.30
N HIS A 40 6.15 -4.44 1.76
CA HIS A 40 6.54 -5.82 2.06
C HIS A 40 7.87 -6.24 1.44
N PHE A 41 8.32 -5.52 0.43
CA PHE A 41 9.48 -5.85 -0.37
C PHE A 41 10.45 -4.68 -0.48
N GLN A 42 11.70 -5.01 -0.73
CA GLN A 42 12.75 -4.08 -1.14
C GLN A 42 13.40 -4.58 -2.42
N VAL A 43 14.06 -3.69 -3.15
CA VAL A 43 14.73 -4.04 -4.41
C VAL A 43 16.23 -3.80 -4.28
N ARG A 44 17.01 -4.79 -4.70
CA ARG A 44 18.45 -4.68 -4.93
C ARG A 44 18.71 -4.60 -6.43
N VAL A 45 19.57 -3.67 -6.83
CA VAL A 45 20.09 -3.57 -8.20
C VAL A 45 21.60 -3.72 -8.13
N GLY A 46 22.12 -4.81 -8.71
CA GLY A 46 23.48 -5.27 -8.46
C GLY A 46 23.63 -5.76 -7.01
N GLU A 47 24.56 -5.16 -6.28
CA GLU A 47 24.83 -5.54 -4.87
C GLU A 47 24.15 -4.64 -3.83
N ALA A 48 23.51 -3.54 -4.24
CA ALA A 48 23.01 -2.52 -3.33
C ALA A 48 21.48 -2.37 -3.37
N ILE A 49 20.88 -2.25 -2.18
CA ILE A 49 19.45 -1.91 -2.04
C ILE A 49 19.23 -0.52 -2.62
N ASP A 50 18.13 -0.36 -3.36
CA ASP A 50 17.63 0.93 -3.80
C ASP A 50 16.62 1.47 -2.77
N PRO A 51 17.02 2.43 -1.90
CA PRO A 51 16.14 2.94 -0.84
C PRO A 51 14.97 3.76 -1.39
N ASP A 52 15.07 4.22 -2.64
CA ASP A 52 14.04 5.03 -3.31
C ASP A 52 13.09 4.18 -4.17
N ALA A 53 13.29 2.85 -4.20
CA ALA A 53 12.41 1.95 -4.92
C ALA A 53 10.99 1.96 -4.34
N ARG A 54 10.00 2.00 -5.23
CA ARG A 54 8.58 1.87 -4.94
C ARG A 54 8.07 0.61 -5.60
N ILE A 55 7.46 -0.24 -4.80
CA ILE A 55 6.90 -1.50 -5.28
C ILE A 55 5.38 -1.41 -5.14
N TYR A 56 4.68 -1.87 -6.16
CA TYR A 56 3.22 -1.92 -6.17
C TYR A 56 2.76 -3.34 -6.49
N GLN A 57 1.66 -3.76 -5.88
CA GLN A 57 1.10 -5.09 -6.00
C GLN A 57 -0.40 -5.02 -6.33
N SER A 58 -0.88 -5.97 -7.12
CA SER A 58 -2.30 -6.13 -7.44
C SER A 58 -3.06 -6.85 -6.32
N GLU A 59 -4.32 -6.45 -6.09
CA GLU A 59 -5.27 -7.22 -5.29
C GLU A 59 -5.78 -8.45 -6.10
N GLY A 60 -5.04 -9.56 -6.08
CA GLY A 60 -5.43 -10.79 -6.78
C GLY A 60 -4.25 -11.52 -7.43
N VAL A 61 -4.30 -11.70 -8.77
CA VAL A 61 -3.25 -12.39 -9.53
C VAL A 61 -1.94 -11.64 -9.33
N PRO A 62 -0.90 -12.25 -8.71
CA PRO A 62 0.27 -11.52 -8.24
C PRO A 62 1.04 -10.90 -9.41
N ARG A 63 0.84 -9.59 -9.57
CA ARG A 63 1.64 -8.72 -10.41
C ARG A 63 2.37 -7.74 -9.51
N LEU A 64 3.65 -7.51 -9.80
CA LEU A 64 4.47 -6.55 -9.08
C LEU A 64 4.97 -5.50 -10.07
N LEU A 65 4.71 -4.23 -9.80
CA LEU A 65 5.39 -3.14 -10.48
C LEU A 65 6.55 -2.67 -9.59
N ILE A 66 7.74 -2.60 -10.18
CA ILE A 66 8.96 -2.12 -9.56
C ILE A 66 9.30 -0.79 -10.23
N ASP A 67 9.11 0.31 -9.51
CA ASP A 67 9.55 1.64 -9.91
C ASP A 67 10.76 2.03 -9.06
N ALA A 68 11.96 1.83 -9.61
CA ALA A 68 13.22 2.05 -8.90
C ALA A 68 14.14 2.94 -9.74
N PRO A 69 14.62 4.08 -9.20
CA PRO A 69 15.49 5.01 -9.95
C PRO A 69 16.70 4.33 -10.58
N ARG A 70 17.29 3.32 -9.91
CA ARG A 70 18.46 2.59 -10.42
C ARG A 70 18.17 1.72 -11.65
N LEU A 71 16.90 1.38 -11.90
CA LEU A 71 16.49 0.62 -13.09
C LEU A 71 16.27 1.51 -14.31
N GLY A 72 16.07 2.82 -14.13
CA GLY A 72 15.86 3.80 -15.21
C GLY A 72 14.50 3.74 -15.89
N ALA A 73 13.68 2.71 -15.63
CA ALA A 73 12.30 2.59 -16.08
C ALA A 73 11.51 1.68 -15.13
N PRO A 74 10.17 1.77 -15.09
CA PRO A 74 9.34 0.84 -14.32
C PRO A 74 9.33 -0.56 -14.94
N TRP A 75 9.34 -1.59 -14.10
CA TRP A 75 9.27 -2.99 -14.53
C TRP A 75 8.04 -3.69 -13.96
N LEU A 76 7.21 -4.26 -14.83
CA LEU A 76 6.06 -5.07 -14.43
C LEU A 76 6.43 -6.54 -14.46
N VAL A 77 6.47 -7.17 -13.29
CA VAL A 77 6.62 -8.61 -13.14
C VAL A 77 5.25 -9.27 -13.19
N VAL A 78 5.11 -10.21 -14.13
CA VAL A 78 3.91 -11.03 -14.30
C VAL A 78 4.26 -12.46 -13.94
N ALA A 79 4.07 -12.81 -12.66
CA ALA A 79 4.57 -14.08 -12.11
C ALA A 79 4.01 -15.32 -12.83
N GLY A 80 2.74 -15.28 -13.26
CA GLY A 80 2.12 -16.37 -14.02
C GLY A 80 2.75 -16.61 -15.39
N GLU A 81 3.36 -15.58 -15.98
CA GLU A 81 4.05 -15.64 -17.27
C GLU A 81 5.56 -15.81 -17.11
N LYS A 82 6.07 -15.74 -15.87
CA LYS A 82 7.50 -15.83 -15.52
C LYS A 82 8.38 -14.82 -16.26
N VAL A 83 7.86 -13.62 -16.49
CA VAL A 83 8.57 -12.53 -17.17
C VAL A 83 8.47 -11.22 -16.38
N ALA A 84 9.49 -10.38 -16.56
CA ALA A 84 9.48 -8.97 -16.19
C ALA A 84 9.49 -8.15 -17.49
N ARG A 85 8.54 -7.22 -17.60
CA ARG A 85 8.35 -6.33 -18.75
C ARG A 85 8.82 -4.93 -18.40
N ARG A 86 9.68 -4.32 -19.21
CA ARG A 86 10.00 -2.89 -19.06
C ARG A 86 8.85 -2.07 -19.64
N LEU A 87 8.38 -1.10 -18.87
CA LEU A 87 7.28 -0.22 -19.25
C LEU A 87 7.79 1.14 -19.71
N ASP A 88 7.02 1.79 -20.58
CA ASP A 88 7.16 3.23 -20.81
C ASP A 88 6.70 3.96 -19.52
N PRO A 89 7.50 4.88 -18.94
CA PRO A 89 7.06 5.68 -17.79
C PRO A 89 5.70 6.35 -17.98
N ALA A 90 5.34 6.75 -19.21
CA ALA A 90 4.04 7.34 -19.52
C ALA A 90 2.85 6.37 -19.36
N SER A 91 3.10 5.06 -19.29
CA SER A 91 2.07 4.04 -19.07
C SER A 91 1.76 3.80 -17.58
N VAL A 92 2.52 4.40 -16.67
CA VAL A 92 2.30 4.34 -15.23
C VAL A 92 1.83 5.72 -14.75
N ALA A 93 0.57 5.81 -14.33
CA ALA A 93 -0.02 7.05 -13.84
C ALA A 93 -0.52 6.92 -12.39
N PRO A 94 -0.37 7.94 -11.53
CA PRO A 94 -0.98 7.93 -10.22
C PRO A 94 -2.51 7.85 -10.32
N VAL A 95 -3.15 7.24 -9.33
CA VAL A 95 -4.61 7.29 -9.18
C VAL A 95 -4.98 8.57 -8.41
N ALA A 96 -6.03 9.26 -8.88
CA ALA A 96 -6.53 10.45 -8.20
C ALA A 96 -6.97 10.10 -6.77
N ASP A 97 -6.63 10.96 -5.81
CA ASP A 97 -6.99 10.84 -4.39
C ASP A 97 -6.45 9.60 -3.64
N ASP A 98 -5.61 8.77 -4.28
CA ASP A 98 -4.89 7.68 -3.62
C ASP A 98 -3.38 7.77 -3.91
N PRO A 99 -2.58 8.32 -2.98
CA PRO A 99 -1.14 8.49 -3.17
C PRO A 99 -0.36 7.16 -3.18
N ASP A 100 -1.01 6.06 -2.80
CA ASP A 100 -0.42 4.73 -2.77
C ASP A 100 -1.00 3.84 -3.88
N ALA A 101 -1.66 4.39 -4.90
CA ALA A 101 -2.16 3.63 -6.03
C ALA A 101 -1.66 4.18 -7.38
N VAL A 102 -1.35 3.26 -8.29
CA VAL A 102 -0.98 3.57 -9.68
C VAL A 102 -1.83 2.74 -10.64
N ARG A 103 -2.12 3.34 -11.79
CA ARG A 103 -2.74 2.70 -12.94
C ARG A 103 -1.67 2.40 -13.98
N VAL A 104 -1.62 1.14 -14.40
CA VAL A 104 -0.68 0.65 -15.41
C VAL A 104 -1.44 0.34 -16.70
N GLY A 105 -1.08 1.05 -17.77
CA GLY A 105 -1.60 0.84 -19.12
C GLY A 105 -0.77 -0.17 -19.92
N ALA A 106 -1.12 -0.35 -21.19
CA ALA A 106 -0.48 -1.32 -22.09
C ALA A 106 0.89 -0.86 -22.67
N GLY A 107 1.38 0.32 -22.29
CA GLY A 107 2.62 0.88 -22.85
C GLY A 107 3.87 0.15 -22.34
N SER A 108 4.49 -0.63 -23.22
CA SER A 108 5.82 -1.23 -23.04
C SER A 108 6.73 -0.84 -24.21
N ASP A 109 8.04 -0.90 -23.99
CA ASP A 109 9.00 -0.71 -25.07
C ASP A 109 9.40 -2.03 -25.77
N GLY A 110 8.68 -3.11 -25.47
CA GLY A 110 8.93 -4.46 -25.99
C GLY A 110 10.02 -5.25 -25.26
N THR A 111 10.70 -4.67 -24.25
CA THR A 111 11.73 -5.39 -23.49
C THR A 111 11.09 -6.34 -22.48
N GLU A 112 11.39 -7.62 -22.62
CA GLU A 112 10.98 -8.70 -21.71
C GLU A 112 12.19 -9.54 -21.33
N VAL A 113 12.27 -9.88 -20.04
CA VAL A 113 13.31 -10.76 -19.51
C VAL A 113 12.67 -11.86 -18.66
N PRO A 114 13.22 -13.08 -18.65
CA PRO A 114 12.75 -14.15 -17.79
C PRO A 114 13.01 -13.81 -16.32
N ILE A 115 12.10 -14.23 -15.44
CA ILE A 115 12.31 -14.19 -14.00
C ILE A 115 12.62 -15.59 -13.46
N THR A 116 13.40 -15.63 -12.38
CA THR A 116 13.66 -16.83 -11.59
C THR A 116 13.20 -16.57 -10.15
N ILE A 117 12.64 -17.60 -9.50
CA ILE A 117 12.34 -17.58 -8.07
C ILE A 117 13.40 -18.40 -7.34
N GLU A 118 14.26 -17.72 -6.58
CA GLU A 118 15.34 -18.31 -5.77
C GLU A 118 14.94 -18.27 -4.30
N GLY A 119 14.23 -19.30 -3.84
CA GLY A 119 13.67 -19.32 -2.48
C GLY A 119 12.59 -18.25 -2.30
N ILE A 120 12.88 -17.22 -1.51
CA ILE A 120 11.99 -16.06 -1.28
C ILE A 120 12.34 -14.85 -2.16
N HIS A 121 13.34 -14.99 -3.04
CA HIS A 121 13.80 -13.91 -3.91
C HIS A 121 13.24 -14.06 -5.32
N LEU A 122 12.76 -12.96 -5.89
CA LEU A 122 12.45 -12.86 -7.30
C LEU A 122 13.61 -12.17 -8.01
N VAL A 123 14.16 -12.82 -9.02
CA VAL A 123 15.41 -12.42 -9.68
C VAL A 123 15.19 -12.27 -11.18
N PHE A 124 15.74 -11.21 -11.77
CA PHE A 124 15.86 -11.05 -13.22
C PHE A 124 17.06 -10.18 -13.58
N GLU A 125 17.54 -10.33 -14.82
CA GLU A 125 18.69 -9.57 -15.33
C GLU A 125 18.22 -8.41 -16.19
N THR A 126 18.86 -7.24 -16.04
CA THR A 126 18.62 -6.06 -16.86
C THR A 126 19.94 -5.52 -17.39
N GLU A 127 19.89 -4.57 -18.31
CA GLU A 127 21.07 -3.81 -18.75
C GLU A 127 21.72 -2.99 -17.62
N ARG A 128 20.99 -2.76 -16.51
CA ARG A 128 21.46 -2.06 -15.31
C ARG A 128 22.03 -3.01 -14.24
N GLY A 129 21.96 -4.33 -14.48
CA GLY A 129 22.46 -5.38 -13.60
C GLY A 129 21.37 -6.30 -13.07
N ARG A 130 21.79 -7.23 -12.20
CA ARG A 130 20.91 -8.21 -11.54
C ARG A 130 19.94 -7.50 -10.60
N VAL A 131 18.65 -7.73 -10.80
CA VAL A 131 17.58 -7.21 -9.97
C VAL A 131 17.09 -8.31 -9.05
N VAL A 132 17.05 -8.02 -7.76
CA VAL A 132 16.52 -8.94 -6.74
C VAL A 132 15.42 -8.22 -5.97
N VAL A 133 14.20 -8.74 -6.03
CA VAL A 133 13.11 -8.35 -5.15
C VAL A 133 13.06 -9.35 -4.00
N GLU A 134 13.22 -8.84 -2.79
CA GLU A 134 13.31 -9.62 -1.56
C GLU A 134 12.39 -9.03 -0.48
N PRO A 135 11.94 -9.80 0.52
CA PRO A 135 11.17 -9.25 1.62
C PRO A 135 11.93 -8.12 2.32
N ALA A 136 11.23 -7.03 2.64
CA ALA A 136 11.81 -5.89 3.32
C ALA A 136 12.33 -6.29 4.71
N GLU A 137 13.41 -5.61 5.11
CA GLU A 137 13.93 -5.74 6.48
C GLU A 137 12.87 -5.28 7.51
N PRO A 138 12.69 -6.04 8.61
CA PRO A 138 11.81 -5.62 9.69
C PRO A 138 12.17 -4.24 10.24
N LEU A 139 11.15 -3.40 10.47
CA LEU A 139 11.32 -2.19 11.27
C LEU A 139 11.38 -2.60 12.74
N THR A 140 12.48 -2.25 13.42
CA THR A 140 12.74 -2.66 14.80
C THR A 140 12.99 -1.46 15.72
N GLY A 141 12.83 -1.70 17.03
CA GLY A 141 13.02 -0.69 18.07
C GLY A 141 11.79 0.22 18.26
N ASP A 142 12.01 1.33 18.96
CA ASP A 142 10.96 2.31 19.24
C ASP A 142 10.69 3.18 18.01
N LEU A 143 9.43 3.21 17.57
CA LEU A 143 9.04 3.81 16.31
C LEU A 143 7.90 4.81 16.51
N GLU A 144 8.08 6.00 15.95
CA GLU A 144 7.02 7.00 15.92
C GLU A 144 5.92 6.63 14.92
N PRO A 145 4.64 6.91 15.19
CA PRO A 145 3.55 6.64 14.26
C PRO A 145 3.80 7.21 12.87
N ARG A 146 4.32 8.44 12.78
CA ARG A 146 4.64 9.08 11.49
C ARG A 146 5.68 8.29 10.69
N THR A 147 6.69 7.73 11.36
CA THR A 147 7.71 6.88 10.73
C THR A 147 7.09 5.61 10.16
N LEU A 148 6.19 4.97 10.92
CA LEU A 148 5.47 3.78 10.46
C LEU A 148 4.60 4.07 9.23
N LEU A 149 3.80 5.15 9.26
CA LEU A 149 2.94 5.52 8.13
C LEU A 149 3.74 5.97 6.89
N ALA A 150 4.96 6.49 7.07
CA ALA A 150 5.84 6.81 5.96
C ALA A 150 6.44 5.55 5.31
N ALA A 151 6.90 4.61 6.13
CA ALA A 151 7.58 3.39 5.68
C ALA A 151 6.62 2.28 5.19
N LEU A 152 5.40 2.20 5.74
CA LEU A 152 4.45 1.11 5.49
C LEU A 152 3.16 1.66 4.85
N PRO A 153 3.04 1.64 3.51
CA PRO A 153 1.83 2.08 2.80
C PRO A 153 0.55 1.39 3.27
N GLU A 154 0.62 0.09 3.60
CA GLU A 154 -0.50 -0.69 4.13
C GLU A 154 -1.00 -0.11 5.46
N TYR A 155 -0.07 0.37 6.30
CA TYR A 155 -0.43 1.00 7.57
C TYR A 155 -1.05 2.37 7.34
N ARG A 156 -0.53 3.14 6.38
CA ARG A 156 -1.13 4.43 5.98
C ARG A 156 -2.57 4.26 5.53
N ARG A 157 -2.83 3.34 4.59
CA ARG A 157 -4.18 3.03 4.11
C ARG A 157 -5.07 2.51 5.24
N GLY A 158 -4.57 1.59 6.06
CA GLY A 158 -5.32 1.03 7.18
C GLY A 158 -5.73 2.06 8.23
N ALA A 159 -4.87 3.03 8.54
CA ALA A 159 -5.15 4.10 9.49
C ALA A 159 -6.15 5.12 8.92
N ALA A 160 -6.00 5.48 7.64
CA ALA A 160 -6.92 6.37 6.94
C ALA A 160 -8.33 5.78 6.81
N ALA A 161 -8.45 4.45 6.66
CA ALA A 161 -9.72 3.74 6.55
C ALA A 161 -10.40 3.43 7.90
N TYR A 162 -9.77 3.75 9.04
CA TYR A 162 -10.30 3.47 10.36
C TYR A 162 -10.85 4.73 11.04
N GLU A 163 -11.97 4.58 11.74
CA GLU A 163 -12.54 5.61 12.60
C GLU A 163 -12.93 4.97 13.95
N PRO A 164 -12.27 5.36 15.06
CA PRO A 164 -12.62 4.85 16.37
C PRO A 164 -14.03 5.27 16.79
N GLY A 165 -14.71 4.43 17.59
CA GLY A 165 -16.03 4.75 18.12
C GLY A 165 -16.07 6.06 18.92
N ALA A 166 -16.95 6.99 18.54
CA ALA A 166 -17.03 8.31 19.18
C ALA A 166 -17.47 8.24 20.66
N GLY A 167 -18.19 7.20 21.07
CA GLY A 167 -18.57 6.98 22.47
C GLY A 167 -17.36 6.65 23.33
N GLU A 168 -16.57 5.69 22.88
CA GLU A 168 -15.32 5.24 23.49
C GLU A 168 -14.30 6.38 23.54
N LEU A 169 -14.13 7.16 22.47
CA LEU A 169 -13.26 8.34 22.47
C LEU A 169 -13.66 9.35 23.58
N ARG A 170 -14.96 9.61 23.76
CA ARG A 170 -15.42 10.51 24.84
C ARG A 170 -15.14 9.96 26.24
N LEU A 171 -15.17 8.64 26.43
CA LEU A 171 -14.83 8.01 27.70
C LEU A 171 -13.32 8.07 27.95
N LEU A 172 -12.52 7.69 26.96
CA LEU A 172 -11.06 7.70 27.03
C LEU A 172 -10.50 9.11 27.27
N ALA A 173 -11.13 10.14 26.72
CA ALA A 173 -10.77 11.54 26.99
C ALA A 173 -10.95 11.97 28.46
N ARG A 174 -11.71 11.22 29.27
CA ARG A 174 -11.94 11.48 30.70
C ARG A 174 -10.92 10.79 31.61
N VAL A 175 -9.95 10.05 31.05
CA VAL A 175 -8.90 9.42 31.84
C VAL A 175 -8.06 10.51 32.51
N GLU A 176 -8.05 10.53 33.85
CA GLU A 176 -7.34 11.55 34.63
C GLU A 176 -5.90 11.14 34.95
N GLN A 177 -5.68 9.85 35.24
CA GLN A 177 -4.36 9.33 35.57
C GLN A 177 -3.59 8.97 34.30
N PRO A 178 -2.28 9.27 34.22
CA PRO A 178 -1.46 8.87 33.09
C PRO A 178 -1.54 7.36 32.82
N VAL A 179 -1.81 7.00 31.57
CA VAL A 179 -1.83 5.63 31.06
C VAL A 179 -0.80 5.52 29.94
N VAL A 180 -0.05 4.43 29.92
CA VAL A 180 0.83 4.08 28.80
C VAL A 180 0.28 2.84 28.09
N VAL A 181 0.26 2.89 26.77
CA VAL A 181 -0.15 1.83 25.87
C VAL A 181 1.07 1.44 25.03
N ASP A 182 1.76 0.38 25.43
CA ASP A 182 2.92 -0.16 24.72
C ASP A 182 2.45 -1.21 23.68
N VAL A 183 2.74 -0.97 22.41
CA VAL A 183 2.30 -1.77 21.26
C VAL A 183 3.48 -2.51 20.67
N PHE A 184 3.55 -3.82 20.87
CA PHE A 184 4.59 -4.69 20.31
C PHE A 184 4.09 -5.30 19.01
N PHE A 185 4.84 -5.12 17.92
CA PHE A 185 4.41 -5.55 16.59
C PHE A 185 5.59 -5.93 15.70
N GLY A 186 5.32 -6.67 14.62
CA GLY A 186 6.28 -6.91 13.54
C GLY A 186 5.78 -6.27 12.25
N SER A 187 6.60 -5.45 11.58
CA SER A 187 6.24 -4.85 10.27
C SER A 187 6.02 -5.89 9.16
N TRP A 188 6.50 -7.11 9.38
CA TRP A 188 6.37 -8.27 8.52
C TRP A 188 5.14 -9.14 8.82
N CYS A 189 4.38 -8.82 9.87
CA CYS A 189 3.30 -9.66 10.38
C CYS A 189 1.94 -9.26 9.76
N PRO A 190 1.23 -10.17 9.07
CA PRO A 190 -0.07 -9.88 8.45
C PRO A 190 -1.17 -9.48 9.43
N HIS A 191 -1.13 -9.95 10.69
CA HIS A 191 -2.07 -9.51 11.72
C HIS A 191 -1.75 -8.11 12.21
N CYS A 192 -0.47 -7.77 12.35
CA CYS A 192 -0.05 -6.42 12.73
C CYS A 192 -0.51 -5.39 11.69
N GLU A 193 -0.41 -5.72 10.40
CA GLU A 193 -0.90 -4.88 9.31
C GLU A 193 -2.39 -4.51 9.42
N LYS A 194 -3.22 -5.41 9.96
CA LYS A 194 -4.66 -5.15 10.12
C LYS A 194 -4.99 -4.36 11.39
N ILE A 195 -4.14 -4.45 12.41
CA ILE A 195 -4.43 -4.01 13.79
C ILE A 195 -3.69 -2.72 14.14
N VAL A 196 -2.38 -2.68 13.94
CA VAL A 196 -1.52 -1.56 14.36
C VAL A 196 -1.97 -0.23 13.73
N PRO A 197 -2.41 -0.16 12.47
CA PRO A 197 -2.92 1.09 11.89
C PRO A 197 -4.14 1.66 12.62
N ARG A 198 -4.99 0.79 13.18
CA ARG A 198 -6.15 1.21 13.98
C ARG A 198 -5.71 1.81 15.32
N ILE A 199 -4.66 1.23 15.91
CA ILE A 199 -4.05 1.75 17.14
C ILE A 199 -3.36 3.10 16.86
N ILE A 200 -2.66 3.24 15.74
CA ILE A 200 -2.11 4.53 15.29
C ILE A 200 -3.22 5.58 15.15
N LYS A 201 -4.33 5.22 14.52
CA LYS A 201 -5.48 6.14 14.38
C LYS A 201 -6.10 6.49 15.73
N LEU A 202 -6.18 5.54 16.66
CA LEU A 202 -6.64 5.82 18.02
C LEU A 202 -5.69 6.78 18.75
N ALA A 203 -4.38 6.57 18.63
CA ALA A 203 -3.36 7.44 19.21
C ALA A 203 -3.47 8.88 18.68
N GLU A 204 -3.63 9.04 17.36
CA GLU A 204 -3.90 10.34 16.72
C GLU A 204 -5.13 11.04 17.32
N ARG A 205 -6.21 10.29 17.56
CA ARG A 205 -7.47 10.85 18.09
C ARG A 205 -7.46 11.13 19.58
N LEU A 206 -6.49 10.60 20.29
CA LEU A 206 -6.27 10.83 21.72
C LEU A 206 -5.02 11.67 21.98
N ASP A 207 -4.49 12.34 20.96
CA ASP A 207 -3.37 13.26 21.12
C ASP A 207 -3.73 14.37 22.13
N GLY A 208 -2.79 14.72 23.00
CA GLY A 208 -2.99 15.63 24.12
C GLY A 208 -3.81 15.08 25.31
N SER A 209 -4.27 13.82 25.25
CA SER A 209 -4.91 13.16 26.40
C SER A 209 -3.90 12.66 27.43
N ARG A 210 -4.39 12.01 28.50
CA ARG A 210 -3.54 11.33 29.51
C ARG A 210 -3.08 9.94 29.07
N ILE A 211 -3.36 9.51 27.84
CA ILE A 211 -3.01 8.19 27.31
C ILE A 211 -1.88 8.38 26.30
N ALA A 212 -0.70 7.86 26.61
CA ALA A 212 0.46 7.86 25.71
C ALA A 212 0.59 6.49 25.02
N PHE A 213 0.88 6.51 23.72
CA PHE A 213 1.09 5.30 22.92
C PHE A 213 2.56 5.18 22.54
N ARG A 214 3.12 3.98 22.64
CA ARG A 214 4.49 3.65 22.23
C ARG A 214 4.45 2.43 21.32
N PHE A 215 5.20 2.46 20.23
CA PHE A 215 5.21 1.39 19.24
C PHE A 215 6.60 0.77 19.19
N HIS A 216 6.67 -0.53 19.43
CA HIS A 216 7.88 -1.31 19.51
C HIS A 216 7.90 -2.33 18.37
N GLY A 217 8.76 -2.06 17.39
CA GLY A 217 8.99 -2.96 16.26
C GLY A 217 9.89 -4.12 16.66
N LEU A 218 9.50 -5.34 16.30
CA LEU A 218 10.23 -6.57 16.61
C LEU A 218 10.76 -7.26 15.35
N PRO A 219 11.97 -7.87 15.42
CA PRO A 219 12.52 -8.65 14.32
C PRO A 219 11.67 -9.91 14.05
N ARG A 220 11.93 -10.62 12.94
CA ARG A 220 11.20 -11.87 12.62
C ARG A 220 11.39 -12.96 13.68
N LYS A 221 12.60 -13.06 14.23
CA LYS A 221 12.97 -13.97 15.34
C LYS A 221 13.04 -13.17 16.64
N PHE A 222 11.88 -12.79 17.16
CA PHE A 222 11.79 -11.91 18.33
C PHE A 222 11.81 -12.66 19.67
N ASP A 223 11.84 -13.99 19.67
CA ASP A 223 12.01 -14.82 20.87
C ASP A 223 13.35 -14.55 21.60
N GLU A 224 14.35 -14.05 20.87
CA GLU A 224 15.65 -13.65 21.41
C GLU A 224 15.80 -12.15 21.62
N ASP A 225 14.82 -11.36 21.19
CA ASP A 225 14.87 -9.91 21.31
C ASP A 225 14.80 -9.48 22.80
N PRO A 226 15.71 -8.61 23.27
CA PRO A 226 15.75 -8.21 24.68
C PRO A 226 14.43 -7.61 25.19
N LEU A 227 13.77 -6.81 24.35
CA LEU A 227 12.52 -6.15 24.69
C LEU A 227 11.38 -7.16 24.73
N ALA A 228 11.30 -8.04 23.73
CA ALA A 228 10.32 -9.13 23.72
C ALA A 228 10.48 -10.05 24.94
N ARG A 229 11.71 -10.39 25.36
CA ARG A 229 11.96 -11.18 26.57
C ARG A 229 11.57 -10.45 27.85
N GLN A 230 11.92 -9.17 27.96
CA GLN A 230 11.59 -8.34 29.12
C GLN A 230 10.08 -8.30 29.39
N TYR A 231 9.27 -8.24 28.32
CA TYR A 231 7.81 -8.14 28.41
C TYR A 231 7.08 -9.46 28.12
N GLU A 232 7.82 -10.58 28.04
CA GLU A 232 7.28 -11.92 27.77
C GLU A 232 6.37 -11.95 26.52
N ILE A 233 6.83 -11.34 25.43
CA ILE A 233 6.10 -11.26 24.15
C ILE A 233 6.23 -12.58 23.40
N GLY A 234 5.17 -13.41 23.45
CA GLY A 234 5.11 -14.71 22.76
C GLY A 234 4.43 -14.68 21.40
N ALA A 235 3.77 -13.57 21.04
CA ALA A 235 3.08 -13.37 19.77
C ALA A 235 3.04 -11.88 19.42
N VAL A 236 2.65 -11.55 18.19
CA VAL A 236 2.40 -10.17 17.77
C VAL A 236 1.10 -10.07 16.95
N PRO A 237 0.35 -8.96 17.03
CA PRO A 237 0.59 -7.82 17.92
C PRO A 237 0.14 -8.08 19.36
N VAL A 238 0.81 -7.43 20.32
CA VAL A 238 0.45 -7.42 21.74
C VAL A 238 0.39 -5.97 22.20
N VAL A 239 -0.61 -5.64 23.03
CA VAL A 239 -0.71 -4.32 23.66
C VAL A 239 -0.70 -4.47 25.17
N LEU A 240 0.21 -3.76 25.83
CA LEU A 240 0.23 -3.64 27.29
C LEU A 240 -0.36 -2.29 27.68
N VAL A 241 -1.28 -2.31 28.64
CA VAL A 241 -1.88 -1.10 29.21
C VAL A 241 -1.39 -0.96 30.64
N SER A 242 -0.73 0.14 30.96
CA SER A 242 -0.14 0.37 32.28
C SER A 242 -0.52 1.72 32.89
N ARG A 243 -0.52 1.78 34.22
CA ARG A 243 -0.58 3.01 35.01
C ARG A 243 0.61 3.03 35.96
N GLY A 244 1.56 3.93 35.71
CA GLY A 244 2.83 3.92 36.42
C GLY A 244 3.56 2.57 36.23
N PRO A 245 4.03 1.92 37.31
CA PRO A 245 4.73 0.63 37.21
C PRO A 245 3.79 -0.57 37.03
N THR A 246 2.48 -0.39 37.14
CA THR A 246 1.52 -1.50 37.15
C THR A 246 0.94 -1.74 35.77
N VAL A 247 1.12 -2.95 35.24
CA VAL A 247 0.41 -3.43 34.05
C VAL A 247 -1.02 -3.81 34.45
N LEU A 248 -2.00 -3.09 33.89
CA LEU A 248 -3.42 -3.32 34.12
C LEU A 248 -3.96 -4.45 33.25
N ALA A 249 -3.48 -4.54 32.01
CA ALA A 249 -3.94 -5.55 31.07
C ALA A 249 -2.90 -5.84 29.99
N ARG A 250 -2.99 -7.07 29.47
CA ARG A 250 -2.34 -7.52 28.25
C ARG A 250 -3.43 -7.90 27.25
N LEU A 251 -3.45 -7.20 26.12
CA LEU A 251 -4.46 -7.32 25.09
C LEU A 251 -3.86 -8.01 23.86
N GLU A 252 -4.52 -9.07 23.41
CA GLU A 252 -4.08 -9.90 22.28
C GLU A 252 -5.27 -10.36 21.43
N GLY A 253 -5.01 -10.68 20.16
CA GLY A 253 -5.99 -11.29 19.29
C GLY A 253 -7.15 -10.36 18.91
N ARG A 254 -8.38 -10.90 18.89
CA ARG A 254 -9.54 -10.24 18.25
C ARG A 254 -9.93 -8.91 18.89
N VAL A 255 -9.68 -8.72 20.19
CA VAL A 255 -10.05 -7.47 20.88
C VAL A 255 -9.31 -6.26 20.29
N LEU A 256 -8.12 -6.46 19.74
CA LEU A 256 -7.31 -5.39 19.14
C LEU A 256 -7.84 -4.88 17.79
N PHE A 257 -8.84 -5.53 17.19
CA PHE A 257 -9.51 -4.98 16.01
C PHE A 257 -10.40 -3.77 16.36
N ARG A 258 -10.72 -3.58 17.64
CA ARG A 258 -11.48 -2.44 18.19
C ARG A 258 -10.70 -1.87 19.38
N PRO A 259 -9.52 -1.25 19.15
CA PRO A 259 -8.60 -0.90 20.22
C PRO A 259 -9.20 0.09 21.24
N GLU A 260 -10.09 0.97 20.80
CA GLU A 260 -10.79 1.92 21.69
C GLU A 260 -11.76 1.22 22.64
N GLN A 261 -12.42 0.16 22.19
CA GLN A 261 -13.32 -0.65 23.02
C GLN A 261 -12.50 -1.44 24.03
N ALA A 262 -11.44 -2.12 23.56
CA ALA A 262 -10.54 -2.87 24.43
C ALA A 262 -9.94 -1.99 25.53
N LEU A 263 -9.48 -0.78 25.18
CA LEU A 263 -8.92 0.15 26.15
C LEU A 263 -9.99 0.69 27.13
N THR A 264 -11.20 0.96 26.65
CA THR A 264 -12.31 1.40 27.52
C THR A 264 -12.67 0.30 28.52
N SER A 265 -12.77 -0.96 28.09
CA SER A 265 -13.03 -2.10 28.97
C SER A 265 -11.96 -2.26 30.06
N VAL A 266 -10.69 -2.05 29.73
CA VAL A 266 -9.59 -2.11 30.72
C VAL A 266 -9.68 -0.97 31.73
N LEU A 267 -9.95 0.26 31.28
CA LEU A 267 -9.86 1.45 32.12
C LEU A 267 -11.14 1.76 32.92
N PHE A 268 -12.29 1.28 32.45
CA PHE A 268 -13.61 1.58 33.02
C PHE A 268 -14.46 0.33 33.35
N GLY A 269 -14.02 -0.89 32.99
CA GLY A 269 -14.72 -2.14 33.33
C GLY A 269 -16.02 -2.39 32.58
N SER A 270 -16.19 -1.76 31.41
CA SER A 270 -17.38 -1.87 30.54
C SER A 270 -17.26 -2.96 29.47
#